data_AF-A0A0C1ERX9-F1
#
_entry.id   AF-A0A0C1ERX9-F1
#
_cell.length_a   1.000
_cell.length_b   1.000
_cell.length_c   1.000
_cell.angle_alpha   90.00
_cell.angle_beta   90.00
_cell.angle_gamma   90.00
#
_symmetry.space_group_name_H-M   'P 1'
#
loop_
_entity.id
_entity.type
_entity.pdbx_description
1 polymer ?
#
loop_
_entity_poly.entity_id
_entity_poly.type
_entity_poly.pdbx_seq_one_letter_code
_entity_poly.pdbx_strand_id
1 'polypeptide(L)'
;MGNILKGINGERFPVIGNVKEYNVTFSEGFDITSIKDDEILWQVYWATGFSEYEKVPFSGQKKGRKATYKFLQNLLNKNLQIKATYKDETVELHVTPQANGEVKIIDVFFTDLDYKILQDSPKYLNSVNLQIYTLNMLGKAVEFKIYNTANGQDIEVAKSREPLVIVQKNGIVKTKSAVLLHQGMAIQTQQNLSAEEHQYKVKVWESGKEDNFYEEELKVKNESGSFSVPKNAQSPVKTGTSETVKPKEKTEDDKKCFCQKEFSEDDIKSFYNSKKLFTHKLCPLPENQKTYAEFTKALNTAMNLYDINTCLRKAHFLAQVQVESDSLNTTIEYANGWDYDYSTHLKGYNEFKPYANYKKDKKLSAEIHKKYTSAEIKKLQREYNRYFECLKHKNDEKGDGPKYKGKGLLQITWKDTYIAYFDYIKHPEYLPNPDIVAKNITNACDASAWYWKFHSIWGNLNLAADRDDIYYISIGVNGGFNHFDVRIKNVKKILELMKVKERCKNISSLEKDLAKYKYSTSKMKEKQYGKDHKSTFEKYDDK
;
A
#
# COMPACT_ATOMS: atom_id res chain seq x y z
N MET A 1 -38.05 17.22 -1.65
CA MET A 1 -37.73 17.83 -0.34
C MET A 1 -36.63 16.99 0.27
N GLY A 2 -35.57 17.60 0.81
CA GLY A 2 -34.51 16.84 1.49
C GLY A 2 -35.02 16.25 2.81
N ASN A 3 -34.34 15.22 3.33
CA ASN A 3 -34.68 14.60 4.62
C ASN A 3 -34.64 15.67 5.73
N ILE A 4 -35.63 15.66 6.62
CA ILE A 4 -35.77 16.54 7.77
C ILE A 4 -34.81 16.10 8.90
N LEU A 5 -34.80 14.81 9.21
CA LEU A 5 -33.92 14.22 10.21
C LEU A 5 -32.54 13.92 9.58
N LYS A 6 -31.48 14.34 10.29
CA LYS A 6 -30.08 14.10 9.89
C LYS A 6 -29.46 12.91 10.62
N GLY A 7 -29.91 12.62 11.85
CA GLY A 7 -29.37 11.52 12.67
C GLY A 7 -29.66 11.68 14.15
N ILE A 8 -29.08 10.82 14.98
CA ILE A 8 -29.16 10.88 16.45
C ILE A 8 -27.76 11.13 17.03
N ASN A 9 -27.66 12.09 17.94
CA ASN A 9 -26.48 12.34 18.74
C ASN A 9 -26.64 11.73 20.14
N GLY A 10 -25.68 10.91 20.58
CA GLY A 10 -25.67 10.30 21.91
C GLY A 10 -24.60 9.22 22.04
N GLU A 11 -24.46 8.67 23.25
CA GLU A 11 -23.41 7.71 23.57
C GLU A 11 -23.70 6.32 22.98
N ARG A 12 -22.80 5.83 22.13
CA ARG A 12 -22.92 4.50 21.49
C ARG A 12 -22.58 3.34 22.42
N PHE A 13 -21.85 3.60 23.51
CA PHE A 13 -21.37 2.57 24.44
C PHE A 13 -21.71 2.90 25.90
N PRO A 14 -23.01 3.02 26.23
CA PRO A 14 -23.45 3.47 27.53
C PRO A 14 -23.10 2.42 28.60
N VAL A 15 -22.49 2.87 29.69
CA VAL A 15 -22.26 1.99 30.85
C VAL A 15 -23.61 1.57 31.45
N ILE A 16 -23.81 0.27 31.65
CA ILE A 16 -25.01 -0.30 32.27
C ILE A 16 -25.31 0.41 33.60
N GLY A 17 -26.58 0.70 33.84
CA GLY A 17 -27.05 1.37 35.05
C GLY A 17 -26.99 2.90 35.01
N ASN A 18 -26.21 3.49 34.09
CA ASN A 18 -26.19 4.94 33.89
C ASN A 18 -27.34 5.41 33.00
N VAL A 19 -27.87 6.61 33.29
CA VAL A 19 -28.83 7.29 32.43
C VAL A 19 -28.08 8.07 31.37
N LYS A 20 -28.42 7.89 30.09
CA LYS A 20 -27.80 8.57 28.96
C LYS A 20 -28.84 9.31 28.14
N GLU A 21 -28.51 10.52 27.69
CA GLU A 21 -29.35 11.36 26.85
C GLU A 21 -28.99 11.19 25.37
N TYR A 22 -30.01 11.14 24.52
CA TYR A 22 -29.93 11.08 23.07
C TYR A 22 -30.79 12.19 22.48
N ASN A 23 -30.32 12.79 21.39
CA ASN A 23 -30.93 13.96 20.77
C ASN A 23 -31.03 13.75 19.26
N VAL A 24 -32.18 14.07 18.65
CA VAL A 24 -32.25 14.12 17.18
C VAL A 24 -31.48 15.32 16.65
N THR A 25 -30.90 15.15 15.46
CA THR A 25 -30.25 16.22 14.69
C THR A 25 -31.02 16.41 13.39
N PHE A 26 -31.11 17.66 12.94
CA PHE A 26 -31.91 18.05 11.78
C PHE A 26 -31.02 18.53 10.64
N SER A 27 -31.54 18.50 9.42
CA SER A 27 -30.87 19.05 8.24
C SER A 27 -30.64 20.57 8.36
N GLU A 28 -29.57 21.05 7.74
CA GLU A 28 -29.22 22.48 7.77
C GLU A 28 -30.34 23.34 7.18
N GLY A 29 -30.70 24.42 7.89
CA GLY A 29 -31.77 25.34 7.50
C GLY A 29 -33.18 24.89 7.86
N PHE A 30 -33.37 23.74 8.51
CA PHE A 30 -34.68 23.30 8.99
C PHE A 30 -35.09 24.06 10.27
N ASP A 31 -36.30 24.63 10.27
CA ASP A 31 -36.85 25.33 11.43
C ASP A 31 -37.39 24.36 12.49
N ILE A 32 -36.54 24.06 13.47
CA ILE A 32 -36.83 23.17 14.60
C ILE A 32 -37.85 23.74 15.58
N THR A 33 -38.18 25.04 15.52
CA THR A 33 -39.13 25.67 16.45
C THR A 33 -40.58 25.30 16.15
N SER A 34 -40.84 24.80 14.93
CA SER A 34 -42.14 24.35 14.46
C SER A 34 -42.52 22.93 14.93
N ILE A 35 -41.57 22.16 15.46
CA ILE A 35 -41.79 20.77 15.89
C ILE A 35 -42.34 20.75 17.32
N LYS A 36 -43.46 20.07 17.52
CA LYS A 36 -43.96 19.78 18.87
C LYS A 36 -43.23 18.59 19.46
N ASP A 37 -42.93 18.64 20.76
CA ASP A 37 -42.15 17.58 21.41
C ASP A 37 -42.86 16.20 21.37
N ASP A 38 -44.17 16.13 21.17
CA ASP A 38 -44.90 14.87 21.06
C ASP A 38 -44.89 14.21 19.66
N GLU A 39 -44.34 14.90 18.64
CA GLU A 39 -44.30 14.43 17.26
C GLU A 39 -43.10 13.53 16.95
N ILE A 40 -42.07 13.54 17.79
CA ILE A 40 -40.88 12.69 17.64
C ILE A 40 -41.01 11.49 18.56
N LEU A 41 -41.03 10.29 18.00
CA LEU A 41 -41.17 9.04 18.74
C LEU A 41 -39.84 8.30 18.79
N TRP A 42 -39.48 7.81 19.97
CA TRP A 42 -38.27 7.02 20.19
C TRP A 42 -38.59 5.61 20.64
N GLN A 43 -37.84 4.64 20.13
CA GLN A 43 -37.96 3.24 20.53
C GLN A 43 -36.60 2.55 20.45
N VAL A 44 -36.32 1.65 21.39
CA VAL A 44 -35.13 0.79 21.37
C VAL A 44 -35.49 -0.58 20.82
N TYR A 45 -34.60 -1.13 20.00
CA TYR A 45 -34.69 -2.47 19.43
C TYR A 45 -33.42 -3.26 19.76
N TRP A 46 -33.52 -4.58 19.92
CA TRP A 46 -32.35 -5.48 19.96
C TRP A 46 -32.27 -6.26 18.64
N ALA A 47 -31.06 -6.57 18.20
CA ALA A 47 -30.85 -7.44 17.04
C ALA A 47 -31.25 -8.89 17.36
N THR A 48 -31.97 -9.54 16.44
CA THR A 48 -32.30 -10.98 16.47
C THR A 48 -31.62 -11.76 15.34
N GLY A 49 -31.02 -11.07 14.36
CA GLY A 49 -30.26 -11.62 13.24
C GLY A 49 -29.43 -10.54 12.53
N PHE A 50 -28.87 -10.84 11.35
CA PHE A 50 -28.01 -9.90 10.59
C PHE A 50 -28.71 -8.60 10.16
N SER A 51 -30.04 -8.62 10.00
CA SER A 51 -30.84 -7.44 9.62
C SER A 51 -32.20 -7.39 10.33
N GLU A 52 -32.43 -8.25 11.31
CA GLU A 52 -33.70 -8.38 12.01
C GLU A 52 -33.61 -7.75 13.40
N TYR A 53 -34.62 -6.97 13.75
CA TYR A 53 -34.68 -6.20 14.99
C TYR A 53 -36.06 -6.29 15.62
N GLU A 54 -36.10 -6.62 16.90
CA GLU A 54 -37.32 -6.65 17.69
C GLU A 54 -37.33 -5.54 18.73
N LYS A 55 -38.51 -5.01 19.03
CA LYS A 55 -38.66 -3.96 20.05
C LYS A 55 -38.23 -4.50 21.41
N VAL A 56 -37.40 -3.75 22.12
CA VAL A 56 -37.11 -4.02 23.53
C VAL A 56 -38.37 -3.68 24.34
N PRO A 57 -39.15 -4.66 24.84
CA PRO A 57 -40.48 -4.39 25.36
C PRO A 57 -40.48 -3.46 26.58
N PHE A 58 -39.42 -3.53 27.38
CA PHE A 58 -39.27 -2.75 28.61
C PHE A 58 -38.57 -1.39 28.42
N SER A 59 -38.13 -1.02 27.21
CA SER A 59 -37.53 0.30 27.00
C SER A 59 -38.56 1.44 27.00
N GLY A 60 -39.82 1.09 26.71
CA GLY A 60 -40.92 2.02 26.47
C GLY A 60 -40.73 2.87 25.20
N GLN A 61 -41.83 3.40 24.67
CA GLN A 61 -41.80 4.44 23.64
C GLN A 61 -41.68 5.80 24.32
N LYS A 62 -40.73 6.63 23.89
CA LYS A 62 -40.54 7.99 24.42
C LYS A 62 -40.90 9.04 23.37
N LYS A 63 -41.17 10.26 23.82
CA LYS A 63 -41.45 11.40 22.96
C LYS A 63 -40.51 12.56 23.26
N GLY A 64 -40.22 13.38 22.27
CA GLY A 64 -39.44 14.62 22.44
C GLY A 64 -38.32 14.74 21.43
N ARG A 65 -37.75 15.94 21.31
CA ARG A 65 -36.47 16.12 20.58
C ARG A 65 -35.29 15.41 21.26
N LYS A 66 -35.48 15.01 22.52
CA LYS A 66 -34.53 14.27 23.33
C LYS A 66 -35.19 13.04 23.95
N ALA A 67 -34.42 11.99 24.15
CA ALA A 67 -34.82 10.83 24.92
C ALA A 67 -33.69 10.40 25.86
N THR A 68 -34.02 10.00 27.08
CA THR A 68 -33.06 9.41 28.02
C THR A 68 -33.28 7.92 28.14
N TYR A 69 -32.23 7.11 28.16
CA TYR A 69 -32.31 5.67 28.38
C TYR A 69 -31.36 5.23 29.50
N LYS A 70 -31.83 4.27 30.31
CA LYS A 70 -31.01 3.54 31.28
C LYS A 70 -30.94 2.09 30.81
N PHE A 71 -29.76 1.62 30.46
CA PHE A 71 -29.57 0.26 29.97
C PHE A 71 -29.36 -0.69 31.15
N LEU A 72 -30.14 -1.77 31.17
CA LEU A 72 -30.16 -2.77 32.25
C LEU A 72 -29.18 -3.90 31.97
N GLN A 73 -28.73 -4.60 33.01
CA GLN A 73 -27.69 -5.62 32.93
C GLN A 73 -27.95 -6.73 31.89
N ASN A 74 -29.21 -7.09 31.66
CA ASN A 74 -29.60 -8.07 30.63
C ASN A 74 -29.37 -7.58 29.18
N LEU A 75 -29.13 -6.28 29.00
CA LEU A 75 -28.73 -5.66 27.73
C LEU A 75 -27.21 -5.50 27.60
N LEU A 76 -26.41 -5.99 28.57
CA LEU A 76 -24.95 -5.95 28.49
C LEU A 76 -24.48 -6.66 27.22
N ASN A 77 -23.61 -5.98 26.45
CA ASN A 77 -23.03 -6.48 25.20
C ASN A 77 -24.04 -6.82 24.08
N LYS A 78 -25.32 -6.42 24.22
CA LYS A 78 -26.31 -6.59 23.15
C LYS A 78 -26.19 -5.46 22.13
N ASN A 79 -26.27 -5.80 20.84
CA ASN A 79 -26.38 -4.81 19.77
C ASN A 79 -27.83 -4.28 19.74
N LEU A 80 -27.97 -2.99 20.05
CA LEU A 80 -29.25 -2.30 20.10
C LEU A 80 -29.32 -1.22 19.02
N GLN A 81 -30.53 -0.93 18.54
CA GLN A 81 -30.83 0.26 17.74
C GLN A 81 -31.76 1.18 18.52
N ILE A 82 -31.34 2.42 18.72
CA ILE A 82 -32.25 3.50 19.11
C ILE A 82 -32.78 4.12 17.82
N LYS A 83 -34.09 4.05 17.60
CA LYS A 83 -34.75 4.71 16.47
C LYS A 83 -35.51 5.94 16.94
N ALA A 84 -35.39 7.02 16.18
CA ALA A 84 -36.20 8.22 16.33
C ALA A 84 -36.97 8.47 15.04
N THR A 85 -38.28 8.62 15.14
CA THR A 85 -39.20 8.79 14.01
C THR A 85 -39.92 10.12 14.11
N TYR A 86 -39.92 10.89 13.02
CA TYR A 86 -40.70 12.12 12.87
C TYR A 86 -41.40 12.10 11.52
N LYS A 87 -42.73 12.16 11.51
CA LYS A 87 -43.55 11.88 10.32
C LYS A 87 -43.18 10.51 9.73
N ASP A 88 -42.82 10.47 8.45
CA ASP A 88 -42.44 9.24 7.73
C ASP A 88 -40.92 8.98 7.75
N GLU A 89 -40.14 9.83 8.41
CA GLU A 89 -38.68 9.69 8.47
C GLU A 89 -38.24 9.02 9.77
N THR A 90 -37.34 8.04 9.65
CA THR A 90 -36.70 7.37 10.79
C THR A 90 -35.19 7.47 10.66
N VAL A 91 -34.54 7.88 11.75
CA VAL A 91 -33.08 7.81 11.92
C VAL A 91 -32.75 6.86 13.05
N GLU A 92 -31.58 6.22 12.97
CA GLU A 92 -31.17 5.22 13.93
C GLU A 92 -29.73 5.42 14.44
N LEU A 93 -29.49 4.95 15.67
CA LEU A 93 -28.18 4.90 16.31
C LEU A 93 -27.97 3.52 16.91
N HIS A 94 -26.88 2.87 16.50
CA HIS A 94 -26.45 1.63 17.13
C HIS A 94 -25.82 1.91 18.50
N VAL A 95 -26.22 1.11 19.48
CA VAL A 95 -25.82 1.24 20.88
C VAL A 95 -25.51 -0.13 21.46
N THR A 96 -24.36 -0.28 22.11
CA THR A 96 -23.94 -1.52 22.75
C THR A 96 -23.61 -1.22 24.22
N PRO A 97 -24.51 -1.51 25.18
CA PRO A 97 -24.25 -1.21 26.59
C PRO A 97 -23.12 -2.05 27.20
N GLN A 98 -22.33 -1.49 28.12
CA GLN A 98 -21.06 -2.07 28.62
C GLN A 98 -20.94 -2.08 30.15
N ALA A 99 -20.06 -2.91 30.71
CA ALA A 99 -19.75 -2.88 32.14
C ALA A 99 -18.78 -1.74 32.49
N ASN A 100 -18.79 -1.30 33.76
CA ASN A 100 -17.91 -0.22 34.21
C ASN A 100 -16.43 -0.67 34.18
N GLY A 101 -15.56 0.08 33.50
CA GLY A 101 -14.12 -0.21 33.40
C GLY A 101 -13.74 -1.36 32.47
N GLU A 102 -14.68 -1.91 31.68
CA GLU A 102 -14.43 -2.98 30.73
C GLU A 102 -13.42 -2.53 29.65
N VAL A 103 -12.36 -3.32 29.43
CA VAL A 103 -11.34 -3.09 28.40
C VAL A 103 -11.57 -4.11 27.30
N LYS A 104 -12.05 -3.67 26.13
CA LYS A 104 -12.55 -4.59 25.11
C LYS A 104 -12.52 -4.02 23.71
N ILE A 105 -12.36 -4.87 22.72
CA ILE A 105 -12.63 -4.56 21.31
C ILE A 105 -14.13 -4.78 21.07
N ILE A 106 -14.83 -3.71 20.67
CA ILE A 106 -16.28 -3.67 20.68
C ILE A 106 -16.87 -4.09 19.34
N ASP A 107 -16.32 -3.58 18.24
CA ASP A 107 -16.93 -3.70 16.92
C ASP A 107 -15.92 -3.37 15.81
N VAL A 108 -16.20 -3.82 14.59
CA VAL A 108 -15.40 -3.59 13.38
C VAL A 108 -16.32 -3.27 12.22
N PHE A 109 -16.21 -2.04 11.68
CA PHE A 109 -16.90 -1.67 10.46
C PHE A 109 -15.95 -1.66 9.27
N PHE A 110 -16.42 -2.20 8.15
CA PHE A 110 -15.76 -2.01 6.86
C PHE A 110 -16.15 -0.64 6.30
N THR A 111 -15.15 0.12 5.88
CA THR A 111 -15.38 1.44 5.29
C THR A 111 -14.74 1.50 3.91
N ASP A 112 -15.21 2.44 3.10
CA ASP A 112 -14.47 2.86 1.92
C ASP A 112 -13.15 3.57 2.31
N LEU A 113 -12.50 4.15 1.31
CA LEU A 113 -11.21 4.82 1.48
C LEU A 113 -11.30 6.21 2.11
N ASP A 114 -12.51 6.75 2.21
CA ASP A 114 -12.83 8.01 2.90
C ASP A 114 -13.29 7.76 4.34
N TYR A 115 -13.23 6.50 4.79
CA TYR A 115 -13.78 6.03 6.06
C TYR A 115 -15.30 6.20 6.19
N LYS A 116 -16.02 6.17 5.08
CA LYS A 116 -17.48 6.03 5.11
C LYS A 116 -17.83 4.55 5.25
N ILE A 117 -18.64 4.22 6.27
CA ILE A 117 -19.10 2.86 6.53
C ILE A 117 -19.83 2.31 5.30
N LEU A 118 -19.42 1.14 4.84
CA LEU A 118 -20.05 0.44 3.73
C LEU A 118 -21.47 0.03 4.13
N GLN A 119 -22.43 0.32 3.26
CA GLN A 119 -23.83 -0.07 3.45
C GLN A 119 -24.14 -1.40 2.75
N ASP A 120 -23.28 -1.83 1.83
CA ASP A 120 -23.41 -3.05 1.03
C ASP A 120 -22.11 -3.86 1.09
N SER A 121 -22.19 -5.17 0.86
CA SER A 121 -21.01 -6.04 0.69
C SER A 121 -20.10 -5.49 -0.42
N PRO A 122 -18.80 -5.28 -0.15
CA PRO A 122 -17.85 -4.85 -1.17
C PRO A 122 -17.69 -5.91 -2.26
N LYS A 123 -17.25 -5.48 -3.45
CA LYS A 123 -16.93 -6.35 -4.58
C LYS A 123 -15.42 -6.63 -4.61
N TYR A 124 -15.00 -7.64 -5.36
CA TYR A 124 -13.58 -7.77 -5.68
C TYR A 124 -13.05 -6.55 -6.41
N LEU A 125 -11.77 -6.24 -6.20
CA LEU A 125 -11.05 -5.04 -6.60
C LEU A 125 -11.45 -3.75 -5.86
N ASN A 126 -12.43 -3.81 -4.94
CA ASN A 126 -12.60 -2.74 -3.97
C ASN A 126 -11.50 -2.82 -2.89
N SER A 127 -11.09 -1.66 -2.40
CA SER A 127 -10.27 -1.56 -1.18
C SER A 127 -11.16 -1.15 0.00
N VAL A 128 -11.02 -1.85 1.12
CA VAL A 128 -11.76 -1.56 2.35
C VAL A 128 -10.80 -1.20 3.47
N ASN A 129 -11.16 -0.22 4.28
CA ASN A 129 -10.51 0.00 5.58
C ASN A 129 -11.34 -0.67 6.67
N LEU A 130 -10.69 -0.94 7.82
CA LEU A 130 -11.40 -1.32 9.04
C LEU A 130 -11.43 -0.10 9.96
N GLN A 131 -12.62 0.21 10.47
CA GLN A 131 -12.83 1.13 11.56
C GLN A 131 -13.22 0.31 12.80
N ILE A 132 -12.25 0.15 13.70
CA ILE A 132 -12.33 -0.66 14.90
C ILE A 132 -12.74 0.23 16.06
N TYR A 133 -13.73 -0.20 16.82
CA TYR A 133 -14.20 0.46 18.03
C TYR A 133 -13.69 -0.29 19.25
N THR A 134 -13.09 0.45 20.18
CA THR A 134 -12.47 -0.09 21.40
C THR A 134 -12.97 0.66 22.63
N LEU A 135 -13.04 -0.02 23.76
CA LEU A 135 -13.47 0.52 25.05
C LEU A 135 -12.31 0.51 26.03
N ASN A 136 -12.01 1.66 26.65
CA ASN A 136 -10.95 1.79 27.67
C ASN A 136 -9.58 1.26 27.23
N MET A 137 -9.28 1.28 25.92
CA MET A 137 -8.02 0.79 25.35
C MET A 137 -7.02 1.90 25.01
N LEU A 138 -7.21 3.14 25.48
CA LEU A 138 -6.29 4.25 25.19
C LEU A 138 -4.84 3.89 25.59
N GLY A 139 -3.90 4.04 24.64
CA GLY A 139 -2.49 3.69 24.81
C GLY A 139 -2.13 2.22 24.56
N LYS A 140 -3.13 1.33 24.38
CA LYS A 140 -2.92 -0.05 23.93
C LYS A 140 -2.84 -0.11 22.41
N ALA A 141 -2.56 -1.30 21.87
CA ALA A 141 -2.57 -1.54 20.42
C ALA A 141 -3.43 -2.75 20.07
N VAL A 142 -4.00 -2.74 18.87
CA VAL A 142 -4.75 -3.87 18.30
C VAL A 142 -4.13 -4.34 17.00
N GLU A 143 -4.27 -5.63 16.72
CA GLU A 143 -3.85 -6.26 15.48
C GLU A 143 -5.08 -6.91 14.82
N PHE A 144 -5.02 -7.15 13.52
CA PHE A 144 -6.11 -7.82 12.81
C PHE A 144 -5.60 -8.81 11.78
N LYS A 145 -6.42 -9.82 11.48
CA LYS A 145 -6.25 -10.72 10.35
C LYS A 145 -7.59 -10.95 9.66
N ILE A 146 -7.56 -11.10 8.35
CA ILE A 146 -8.67 -11.59 7.52
C ILE A 146 -8.28 -12.98 7.05
N TYR A 147 -9.15 -13.95 7.24
CA TYR A 147 -8.88 -15.35 6.95
C TYR A 147 -10.18 -16.07 6.59
N ASN A 148 -10.06 -17.29 6.09
CA ASN A 148 -11.17 -18.24 6.09
C ASN A 148 -10.66 -19.62 6.49
N THR A 149 -11.52 -20.46 7.03
CA THR A 149 -11.15 -21.82 7.47
C THR A 149 -11.38 -22.79 6.32
N ALA A 150 -10.30 -23.38 5.78
CA ALA A 150 -10.36 -24.43 4.77
C ALA A 150 -9.67 -25.69 5.30
N ASN A 151 -10.33 -26.84 5.19
CA ASN A 151 -9.83 -28.14 5.70
C ASN A 151 -9.43 -28.10 7.19
N GLY A 152 -10.13 -27.31 8.01
CA GLY A 152 -9.84 -27.16 9.43
C GLY A 152 -8.63 -26.28 9.76
N GLN A 153 -8.02 -25.63 8.77
CA GLN A 153 -6.95 -24.64 8.97
C GLN A 153 -7.40 -23.22 8.59
N ASP A 154 -7.04 -22.25 9.42
CA ASP A 154 -7.23 -20.84 9.12
C ASP A 154 -6.21 -20.38 8.07
N ILE A 155 -6.68 -20.06 6.87
CA ILE A 155 -5.88 -19.50 5.79
C ILE A 155 -6.00 -17.98 5.82
N GLU A 156 -4.92 -17.31 6.26
CA GLU A 156 -4.83 -15.85 6.30
C GLU A 156 -4.66 -15.26 4.90
N VAL A 157 -5.51 -14.28 4.57
CA VAL A 157 -5.51 -13.56 3.28
C VAL A 157 -5.14 -12.08 3.44
N ALA A 158 -5.23 -11.52 4.65
CA ALA A 158 -4.70 -10.20 4.98
C ALA A 158 -4.41 -10.09 6.49
N LYS A 159 -3.48 -9.22 6.88
CA LYS A 159 -3.27 -8.87 8.30
C LYS A 159 -2.70 -7.47 8.49
N SER A 160 -2.77 -6.97 9.72
CA SER A 160 -2.04 -5.78 10.15
C SER A 160 -0.53 -6.00 10.00
N ARG A 161 0.16 -5.02 9.37
CA ARG A 161 1.62 -5.02 9.24
C ARG A 161 2.33 -4.60 10.54
N GLU A 162 1.65 -3.77 11.33
CA GLU A 162 2.10 -3.28 12.62
C GLU A 162 0.90 -3.14 13.55
N PRO A 163 1.08 -3.24 14.88
CA PRO A 163 0.01 -2.98 15.84
C PRO A 163 -0.55 -1.56 15.68
N LEU A 164 -1.88 -1.45 15.64
CA LEU A 164 -2.61 -0.20 15.52
C LEU A 164 -2.82 0.40 16.92
N VAL A 165 -2.00 1.39 17.28
CA VAL A 165 -2.07 2.06 18.59
C VAL A 165 -3.33 2.91 18.73
N ILE A 166 -4.07 2.71 19.83
CA ILE A 166 -5.26 3.49 20.17
C ILE A 166 -4.83 4.80 20.81
N VAL A 167 -4.82 5.87 20.01
CA VAL A 167 -4.41 7.22 20.45
C VAL A 167 -5.59 8.16 20.68
N GLN A 168 -6.78 7.82 20.18
CA GLN A 168 -7.97 8.66 20.32
C GLN A 168 -8.76 8.27 21.57
N LYS A 169 -9.17 9.28 22.36
CA LYS A 169 -9.99 9.09 23.58
C LYS A 169 -11.38 8.50 23.29
N ASN A 170 -11.87 8.60 22.06
CA ASN A 170 -13.14 8.02 21.62
C ASN A 170 -13.05 6.51 21.32
N GLY A 171 -11.87 5.89 21.43
CA GLY A 171 -11.66 4.47 21.22
C GLY A 171 -11.73 4.01 19.76
N ILE A 172 -11.76 4.94 18.78
CA ILE A 172 -11.82 4.58 17.36
C ILE A 172 -10.40 4.44 16.79
N VAL A 173 -10.16 3.31 16.14
CA VAL A 173 -8.90 2.98 15.46
C VAL A 173 -9.21 2.69 14.00
N LYS A 174 -8.40 3.23 13.11
CA LYS A 174 -8.56 3.08 11.67
C LYS A 174 -7.32 2.43 11.08
N THR A 175 -7.50 1.51 10.14
CA THR A 175 -6.38 0.92 9.41
C THR A 175 -5.62 2.00 8.65
N LYS A 176 -4.29 2.07 8.82
CA LYS A 176 -3.44 3.04 8.08
C LYS A 176 -3.32 2.71 6.59
N SER A 177 -3.66 1.49 6.20
CA SER A 177 -3.64 1.01 4.83
C SER A 177 -4.88 0.18 4.58
N ALA A 178 -5.54 0.45 3.45
CA ALA A 178 -6.72 -0.31 3.06
C ALA A 178 -6.32 -1.73 2.63
N VAL A 179 -7.22 -2.67 2.88
CA VAL A 179 -7.13 -4.05 2.41
C VAL A 179 -7.76 -4.11 1.03
N LEU A 180 -6.95 -4.44 0.02
CA LEU A 180 -7.46 -4.72 -1.32
C LEU A 180 -8.10 -6.10 -1.33
N LEU A 181 -9.40 -6.16 -1.67
CA LEU A 181 -10.10 -7.41 -1.83
C LEU A 181 -9.82 -7.95 -3.23
N HIS A 182 -8.97 -8.96 -3.37
CA HIS A 182 -8.62 -9.54 -4.68
C HIS A 182 -9.17 -10.96 -4.81
N GLN A 183 -9.51 -11.38 -6.03
CA GLN A 183 -10.09 -12.71 -6.30
C GLN A 183 -9.20 -13.87 -5.84
N GLY A 184 -7.87 -13.66 -5.80
CA GLY A 184 -6.94 -14.62 -5.23
C GLY A 184 -7.22 -14.98 -3.76
N MET A 185 -7.91 -14.14 -2.99
CA MET A 185 -8.33 -14.48 -1.63
C MET A 185 -9.27 -15.70 -1.62
N ALA A 186 -10.19 -15.81 -2.60
CA ALA A 186 -11.10 -16.95 -2.71
C ALA A 186 -10.37 -18.22 -3.14
N ILE A 187 -9.40 -18.09 -4.05
CA ILE A 187 -8.56 -19.20 -4.51
C ILE A 187 -7.72 -19.74 -3.34
N GLN A 188 -7.03 -18.85 -2.61
CA GLN A 188 -6.20 -19.20 -1.45
C GLN A 188 -7.02 -19.91 -0.38
N THR A 189 -8.25 -19.45 -0.14
CA THR A 189 -9.16 -20.02 0.87
C THR A 189 -10.02 -21.17 0.35
N GLN A 190 -9.73 -21.69 -0.87
CA GLN A 190 -10.42 -22.83 -1.49
C GLN A 190 -11.96 -22.66 -1.57
N GLN A 191 -12.42 -21.43 -1.72
CA GLN A 191 -13.85 -21.15 -1.88
C GLN A 191 -14.32 -21.50 -3.29
N ASN A 192 -15.61 -21.81 -3.43
CA ASN A 192 -16.23 -22.08 -4.72
C ASN A 192 -16.24 -20.82 -5.58
N LEU A 193 -15.34 -20.75 -6.57
CA LEU A 193 -15.18 -19.59 -7.46
C LEU A 193 -16.41 -19.24 -8.31
N SER A 194 -17.41 -20.11 -8.37
CA SER A 194 -18.70 -19.85 -9.04
C SER A 194 -19.78 -19.32 -8.10
N ALA A 195 -19.53 -19.21 -6.79
CA ALA A 195 -20.47 -18.63 -5.84
C ALA A 195 -20.66 -17.14 -6.12
N GLU A 196 -21.87 -16.61 -5.92
CA GLU A 196 -22.16 -15.18 -6.11
C GLU A 196 -21.49 -14.29 -5.04
N GLU A 197 -21.11 -14.86 -3.91
CA GLU A 197 -20.46 -14.19 -2.79
C GLU A 197 -19.46 -15.14 -2.11
N HIS A 198 -18.36 -14.57 -1.62
CA HIS A 198 -17.36 -15.25 -0.81
C HIS A 198 -17.30 -14.64 0.59
N GLN A 199 -17.05 -15.48 1.59
CA GLN A 199 -17.07 -15.09 3.00
C GLN A 199 -15.66 -15.20 3.61
N TYR A 200 -15.34 -14.25 4.48
CA TYR A 200 -14.10 -14.22 5.24
C TYR A 200 -14.40 -13.86 6.68
N LYS A 201 -13.62 -14.40 7.61
CA LYS A 201 -13.59 -13.97 8.99
C LYS A 201 -12.55 -12.88 9.18
N VAL A 202 -12.87 -11.89 9.98
CA VAL A 202 -11.98 -10.82 10.39
C VAL A 202 -11.83 -10.89 11.89
N LYS A 203 -10.65 -11.29 12.37
CA LYS A 203 -10.32 -11.31 13.80
C LYS A 203 -9.48 -10.10 14.13
N VAL A 204 -9.89 -9.33 15.14
CA VAL A 204 -9.13 -8.21 15.70
C VAL A 204 -8.85 -8.52 17.17
N TRP A 205 -7.61 -8.36 17.63
CA TRP A 205 -7.22 -8.67 19.01
C TRP A 205 -6.30 -7.61 19.62
N GLU A 206 -6.24 -7.56 20.95
CA GLU A 206 -5.28 -6.73 21.68
C GLU A 206 -3.86 -7.28 21.51
N SER A 207 -2.93 -6.45 21.05
CA SER A 207 -1.54 -6.85 20.84
C SER A 207 -0.92 -7.31 22.16
N GLY A 208 -0.39 -8.54 22.17
CA GLY A 208 0.14 -9.20 23.37
C GLY A 208 -0.91 -9.83 24.30
N LYS A 209 -2.21 -9.76 23.98
CA LYS A 209 -3.31 -10.38 24.75
C LYS A 209 -4.42 -10.88 23.82
N GLU A 210 -4.15 -11.97 23.11
CA GLU A 210 -5.06 -12.53 22.08
C GLU A 210 -6.44 -12.95 22.59
N ASP A 211 -6.60 -13.20 23.89
CA ASP A 211 -7.90 -13.54 24.51
C ASP A 211 -8.88 -12.34 24.51
N ASN A 212 -8.39 -11.11 24.37
CA ASN A 212 -9.22 -9.93 24.16
C ASN A 212 -9.36 -9.67 22.65
N PHE A 213 -10.37 -10.29 22.03
CA PHE A 213 -10.60 -10.22 20.60
C PHE A 213 -12.07 -9.97 20.22
N TYR A 214 -12.27 -9.54 18.98
CA TYR A 214 -13.55 -9.44 18.30
C TYR A 214 -13.44 -10.11 16.93
N GLU A 215 -14.49 -10.83 16.52
CA GLU A 215 -14.58 -11.47 15.21
C GLU A 215 -15.80 -10.93 14.44
N GLU A 216 -15.60 -10.63 13.17
CA GLU A 216 -16.63 -10.16 12.25
C GLU A 216 -16.60 -10.93 10.93
N GLU A 217 -17.71 -10.99 10.22
CA GLU A 217 -17.77 -11.56 8.87
C GLU A 217 -17.63 -10.48 7.79
N LEU A 218 -16.68 -10.68 6.88
CA LEU A 218 -16.54 -9.90 5.66
C LEU A 218 -17.10 -10.69 4.47
N LYS A 219 -18.25 -10.24 3.97
CA LYS A 219 -18.86 -10.73 2.74
C LYS A 219 -18.33 -9.97 1.53
N VAL A 220 -17.93 -10.68 0.48
CA VAL A 220 -17.39 -10.09 -0.75
C VAL A 220 -18.14 -10.62 -1.95
N LYS A 221 -18.83 -9.76 -2.69
CA LYS A 221 -19.54 -10.14 -3.91
C LYS A 221 -18.55 -10.62 -4.97
N ASN A 222 -18.83 -11.75 -5.60
CA ASN A 222 -18.03 -12.32 -6.67
C ASN A 222 -18.27 -11.61 -8.01
N GLU A 223 -18.08 -10.30 -7.97
CA GLU A 223 -18.16 -9.39 -9.10
C GLU A 223 -16.96 -8.46 -9.03
N SER A 224 -16.58 -7.86 -10.16
CA SER A 224 -15.56 -6.83 -10.18
C SER A 224 -16.18 -5.45 -9.89
N GLY A 225 -15.75 -4.81 -8.81
CA GLY A 225 -16.02 -3.40 -8.51
C GLY A 225 -15.06 -2.45 -9.22
N SER A 226 -15.28 -1.15 -9.06
CA SER A 226 -14.33 -0.11 -9.46
C SER A 226 -13.21 0.05 -8.43
N PHE A 227 -11.99 0.38 -8.87
CA PHE A 227 -10.92 0.80 -7.96
C PHE A 227 -11.35 2.08 -7.23
N SER A 228 -11.63 1.97 -5.94
CA SER A 228 -11.75 3.13 -5.07
C SER A 228 -10.34 3.72 -4.84
N VAL A 229 -10.22 5.04 -4.88
CA VAL A 229 -8.99 5.80 -4.53
C VAL A 229 -9.31 6.62 -3.27
N PRO A 230 -8.41 6.74 -2.27
CA PRO A 230 -8.69 7.54 -1.07
C PRO A 230 -8.83 9.02 -1.41
N LYS A 231 -9.90 9.71 -0.98
CA LYS A 231 -10.04 11.16 -1.22
C LYS A 231 -9.11 12.03 -0.38
N ASN A 232 -8.33 11.47 0.55
CA ASN A 232 -7.31 12.24 1.28
C ASN A 232 -5.96 12.35 0.53
N ALA A 233 -6.05 12.65 -0.76
CA ALA A 233 -4.99 13.25 -1.54
C ALA A 233 -5.55 14.46 -2.31
N GLN A 234 -6.13 15.43 -1.60
CA GLN A 234 -6.41 16.76 -2.15
C GLN A 234 -5.77 17.84 -1.29
N SER A 235 -4.76 18.49 -1.87
CA SER A 235 -4.46 19.90 -1.62
C SER A 235 -5.71 20.75 -1.95
N PRO A 236 -5.89 21.92 -1.31
CA PRO A 236 -7.18 22.60 -1.21
C PRO A 236 -7.74 23.00 -2.58
N VAL A 237 -9.02 22.68 -2.82
CA VAL A 237 -9.76 23.16 -3.99
C VAL A 237 -10.65 24.33 -3.56
N LYS A 238 -10.48 25.46 -4.27
CA LYS A 238 -11.31 26.67 -4.17
C LYS A 238 -12.76 26.37 -4.53
N THR A 239 -13.65 27.13 -3.89
CA THR A 239 -15.10 27.19 -4.05
C THR A 239 -15.57 27.44 -5.49
N GLY A 240 -16.48 26.60 -5.97
CA GLY A 240 -17.29 26.83 -7.18
C GLY A 240 -18.26 25.66 -7.42
N THR A 241 -19.55 25.94 -7.37
CA THR A 241 -20.69 25.02 -7.56
C THR A 241 -20.75 24.41 -8.97
N SER A 242 -21.19 23.15 -9.10
CA SER A 242 -21.91 22.69 -10.31
C SER A 242 -22.75 21.45 -10.04
N GLU A 243 -23.91 21.44 -10.72
CA GLU A 243 -24.96 20.43 -10.72
C GLU A 243 -24.52 19.08 -11.32
N THR A 244 -25.34 18.06 -11.09
CA THR A 244 -25.21 16.69 -11.59
C THR A 244 -25.17 16.60 -13.11
N VAL A 245 -24.05 16.11 -13.67
CA VAL A 245 -23.94 15.68 -15.07
C VAL A 245 -24.09 14.15 -15.15
N LYS A 246 -25.06 13.70 -15.98
CA LYS A 246 -25.27 12.29 -16.36
C LYS A 246 -23.99 11.65 -16.92
N PRO A 247 -23.84 10.31 -16.86
CA PRO A 247 -22.64 9.62 -17.34
C PRO A 247 -22.40 9.94 -18.82
N LYS A 248 -21.26 10.56 -19.15
CA LYS A 248 -20.81 10.70 -20.53
C LYS A 248 -20.27 9.36 -21.00
N GLU A 249 -20.74 8.91 -22.16
CA GLU A 249 -20.15 7.78 -22.89
C GLU A 249 -18.64 8.01 -23.11
N LYS A 250 -17.85 6.94 -22.96
CA LYS A 250 -16.40 6.96 -23.21
C LYS A 250 -16.13 7.36 -24.66
N THR A 251 -15.29 8.35 -24.86
CA THR A 251 -14.90 8.81 -26.20
C THR A 251 -13.91 7.83 -26.86
N GLU A 252 -13.80 7.87 -28.18
CA GLU A 252 -12.90 6.99 -28.96
C GLU A 252 -11.42 7.12 -28.57
N ASP A 253 -11.00 8.26 -28.03
CA ASP A 253 -9.64 8.48 -27.52
C ASP A 253 -9.39 7.89 -26.13
N ASP A 254 -10.43 7.75 -25.29
CA ASP A 254 -10.31 7.05 -23.99
C ASP A 254 -10.00 5.55 -24.18
N LYS A 255 -10.27 5.01 -25.37
CA LYS A 255 -9.90 3.64 -25.78
C LYS A 255 -8.42 3.48 -26.15
N LYS A 256 -7.67 4.59 -26.37
CA LYS A 256 -6.27 4.58 -26.84
C LYS A 256 -5.24 4.79 -25.73
N CYS A 257 -5.63 5.32 -24.56
CA CYS A 257 -4.73 5.49 -23.41
C CYS A 257 -4.32 4.13 -22.83
N PHE A 258 -3.07 4.02 -22.35
CA PHE A 258 -2.53 2.79 -21.74
C PHE A 258 -2.79 2.68 -20.22
N CYS A 259 -3.42 3.70 -19.62
CA CYS A 259 -3.86 3.63 -18.23
C CYS A 259 -4.82 2.45 -18.06
N GLN A 260 -4.58 1.62 -17.04
CA GLN A 260 -5.37 0.43 -16.68
C GLN A 260 -5.49 -0.63 -17.78
N LYS A 261 -4.83 -0.44 -18.94
CA LYS A 261 -4.84 -1.35 -20.08
C LYS A 261 -3.56 -2.17 -20.14
N GLU A 262 -3.67 -3.48 -20.28
CA GLU A 262 -2.51 -4.34 -20.54
C GLU A 262 -1.85 -3.99 -21.87
N PHE A 263 -0.52 -4.14 -21.94
CA PHE A 263 0.20 -4.02 -23.20
C PHE A 263 -0.01 -5.25 -24.07
N SER A 264 -0.16 -5.06 -25.37
CA SER A 264 0.03 -6.11 -26.36
C SER A 264 1.52 -6.34 -26.63
N GLU A 265 1.87 -7.45 -27.28
CA GLU A 265 3.25 -7.69 -27.69
C GLU A 265 3.80 -6.59 -28.60
N ASP A 266 2.97 -6.05 -29.49
CA ASP A 266 3.38 -5.03 -30.44
C ASP A 266 3.65 -3.69 -29.75
N ASP A 267 2.93 -3.40 -28.67
CA ASP A 267 3.24 -2.25 -27.81
C ASP A 267 4.66 -2.41 -27.23
N ILE A 268 4.98 -3.57 -26.64
CA ILE A 268 6.30 -3.83 -26.06
C ILE A 268 7.40 -3.82 -27.12
N LYS A 269 7.18 -4.41 -28.31
CA LYS A 269 8.13 -4.34 -29.44
C LYS A 269 8.41 -2.90 -29.83
N SER A 270 7.40 -2.04 -29.86
CA SER A 270 7.56 -0.63 -30.22
C SER A 270 8.47 0.15 -29.26
N PHE A 271 8.45 -0.19 -27.97
CA PHE A 271 9.25 0.49 -26.95
C PHE A 271 10.74 0.10 -27.02
N TYR A 272 11.02 -1.20 -27.20
CA TYR A 272 12.38 -1.75 -27.09
C TYR A 272 13.10 -1.98 -28.43
N ASN A 273 12.38 -1.95 -29.57
CA ASN A 273 12.91 -2.01 -30.94
C ASN A 273 14.04 -3.05 -31.14
N SER A 274 13.93 -4.22 -30.51
CA SER A 274 14.86 -5.33 -30.68
C SER A 274 14.20 -6.50 -31.38
N LYS A 275 14.94 -7.20 -32.25
CA LYS A 275 14.46 -8.42 -32.93
C LYS A 275 14.30 -9.61 -31.98
N LYS A 276 15.09 -9.65 -30.89
CA LYS A 276 15.09 -10.72 -29.88
C LYS A 276 15.30 -10.15 -28.49
N LEU A 277 14.72 -10.77 -27.48
CA LEU A 277 14.94 -10.40 -26.08
C LEU A 277 15.93 -11.38 -25.44
N PHE A 278 16.58 -10.91 -24.38
CA PHE A 278 17.37 -11.73 -23.45
C PHE A 278 18.51 -12.51 -24.12
N THR A 279 19.17 -11.87 -25.10
CA THR A 279 20.14 -12.50 -26.01
C THR A 279 21.54 -12.64 -25.45
N HIS A 280 21.85 -12.05 -24.29
CA HIS A 280 23.19 -12.13 -23.75
C HIS A 280 23.55 -13.58 -23.40
N LYS A 281 24.80 -13.98 -23.64
CA LYS A 281 25.28 -15.34 -23.38
C LYS A 281 25.17 -15.79 -21.92
N LEU A 282 25.15 -14.83 -20.98
CA LEU A 282 25.01 -15.08 -19.54
C LEU A 282 23.56 -15.02 -19.05
N CYS A 283 22.60 -14.73 -19.93
CA CYS A 283 21.19 -14.70 -19.55
C CYS A 283 20.69 -16.13 -19.27
N PRO A 284 20.26 -16.44 -18.04
CA PRO A 284 19.92 -17.80 -17.63
C PRO A 284 18.48 -18.20 -17.92
N LEU A 285 17.69 -17.34 -18.59
CA LEU A 285 16.34 -17.67 -18.99
C LEU A 285 16.32 -18.86 -19.97
N PRO A 286 15.32 -19.76 -19.86
CA PRO A 286 15.05 -20.77 -20.88
C PRO A 286 14.68 -20.13 -22.23
N GLU A 287 15.10 -20.73 -23.35
CA GLU A 287 14.86 -20.18 -24.71
C GLU A 287 13.38 -19.94 -25.01
N ASN A 288 12.48 -20.81 -24.53
CA ASN A 288 11.03 -20.64 -24.71
C ASN A 288 10.45 -19.42 -23.96
N GLN A 289 11.16 -18.88 -22.96
CA GLN A 289 10.77 -17.68 -22.22
C GLN A 289 11.44 -16.40 -22.73
N LYS A 290 12.34 -16.49 -23.73
CA LYS A 290 13.02 -15.33 -24.34
C LYS A 290 12.20 -14.68 -25.46
N THR A 291 10.87 -14.73 -25.36
CA THR A 291 9.95 -14.24 -26.38
C THR A 291 9.21 -12.98 -25.91
N TYR A 292 8.76 -12.15 -26.85
CA TYR A 292 7.91 -11.01 -26.52
C TYR A 292 6.58 -11.46 -25.90
N ALA A 293 6.00 -12.57 -26.34
CA ALA A 293 4.77 -13.14 -25.79
C ALA A 293 4.90 -13.42 -24.28
N GLU A 294 5.88 -14.24 -23.89
CA GLU A 294 6.10 -14.62 -22.49
C GLU A 294 6.50 -13.41 -21.63
N PHE A 295 7.36 -12.54 -22.16
CA PHE A 295 7.73 -11.32 -21.46
C PHE A 295 6.54 -10.38 -21.24
N THR A 296 5.73 -10.14 -22.27
CA THR A 296 4.55 -9.25 -22.19
C THR A 296 3.55 -9.76 -21.17
N LYS A 297 3.27 -11.07 -21.19
CA LYS A 297 2.39 -11.72 -20.22
C LYS A 297 2.90 -11.57 -18.78
N ALA A 298 4.17 -11.90 -18.55
CA ALA A 298 4.80 -11.78 -17.22
C ALA A 298 4.84 -10.33 -16.72
N LEU A 299 5.16 -9.40 -17.61
CA LEU A 299 5.22 -7.97 -17.32
C LEU A 299 3.85 -7.40 -16.96
N ASN A 300 2.81 -7.70 -17.74
CA ASN A 300 1.44 -7.27 -17.42
C ASN A 300 0.96 -7.84 -16.09
N THR A 301 1.22 -9.13 -15.84
CA THR A 301 0.87 -9.80 -14.58
C THR A 301 1.50 -9.07 -13.39
N ALA A 302 2.81 -8.81 -13.46
CA ALA A 302 3.53 -8.07 -12.42
C ALA A 302 3.00 -6.63 -12.27
N MET A 303 2.86 -5.89 -13.36
CA MET A 303 2.36 -4.50 -13.30
C MET A 303 0.96 -4.41 -12.69
N ASN A 304 0.09 -5.37 -12.97
CA ASN A 304 -1.24 -5.43 -12.36
C ASN A 304 -1.15 -5.72 -10.86
N LEU A 305 -0.37 -6.72 -10.45
CA LEU A 305 -0.20 -7.10 -9.04
C LEU A 305 0.35 -5.96 -8.17
N TYR A 306 1.21 -5.12 -8.74
CA TYR A 306 1.93 -4.06 -8.03
C TYR A 306 1.42 -2.64 -8.34
N ASP A 307 0.23 -2.50 -8.91
CA ASP A 307 -0.42 -1.23 -9.26
C ASP A 307 0.40 -0.32 -10.20
N ILE A 308 1.24 -0.88 -11.06
CA ILE A 308 1.98 -0.15 -12.10
C ILE A 308 1.07 0.05 -13.31
N ASN A 309 -0.06 0.72 -13.07
CA ASN A 309 -1.21 0.67 -13.96
C ASN A 309 -1.54 2.02 -14.65
N THR A 310 -0.95 3.14 -14.24
CA THR A 310 -1.05 4.42 -14.96
C THR A 310 0.01 4.53 -16.05
N CYS A 311 -0.23 5.35 -17.09
CA CYS A 311 0.76 5.55 -18.16
C CYS A 311 2.11 6.04 -17.62
N LEU A 312 2.09 6.94 -16.64
CA LEU A 312 3.31 7.42 -16.00
C LEU A 312 4.03 6.31 -15.25
N ARG A 313 3.34 5.57 -14.38
CA ARG A 313 3.92 4.43 -13.65
C ARG A 313 4.57 3.42 -14.60
N LYS A 314 3.86 3.05 -15.67
CA LYS A 314 4.37 2.13 -16.70
C LYS A 314 5.60 2.71 -17.40
N ALA A 315 5.53 3.94 -17.90
CA ALA A 315 6.64 4.55 -18.62
C ALA A 315 7.90 4.65 -17.76
N HIS A 316 7.77 5.10 -16.51
CA HIS A 316 8.90 5.18 -15.58
C HIS A 316 9.45 3.80 -15.23
N PHE A 317 8.59 2.83 -14.91
CA PHE A 317 9.02 1.46 -14.60
C PHE A 317 9.77 0.82 -15.78
N LEU A 318 9.22 0.89 -16.99
CA LEU A 318 9.82 0.36 -18.22
C LEU A 318 11.15 1.04 -18.55
N ALA A 319 11.28 2.34 -18.29
CA ALA A 319 12.54 3.07 -18.47
C ALA A 319 13.64 2.59 -17.52
N GLN A 320 13.30 2.26 -16.26
CA GLN A 320 14.25 1.68 -15.31
C GLN A 320 14.62 0.24 -15.70
N VAL A 321 13.61 -0.58 -16.05
CA VAL A 321 13.82 -1.95 -16.55
C VAL A 321 14.80 -1.96 -17.71
N GLN A 322 14.65 -1.02 -18.66
CA GLN A 322 15.56 -0.94 -19.81
C GLN A 322 17.03 -0.75 -19.40
N VAL A 323 17.31 0.04 -18.36
CA VAL A 323 18.69 0.30 -17.94
C VAL A 323 19.24 -0.87 -17.13
N GLU A 324 18.48 -1.38 -16.17
CA GLU A 324 18.94 -2.42 -15.23
C GLU A 324 19.07 -3.81 -15.86
N SER A 325 18.38 -4.06 -16.97
CA SER A 325 18.43 -5.34 -17.71
C SER A 325 19.33 -5.33 -18.94
N ASP A 326 20.16 -4.29 -19.11
CA ASP A 326 20.98 -4.09 -20.31
C ASP A 326 20.11 -4.05 -21.59
N SER A 327 19.06 -3.24 -21.58
CA SER A 327 18.02 -3.18 -22.62
C SER A 327 17.33 -4.52 -22.89
N LEU A 328 16.93 -5.21 -21.81
CA LEU A 328 16.32 -6.55 -21.82
C LEU A 328 17.23 -7.60 -22.45
N ASN A 329 18.55 -7.49 -22.28
CA ASN A 329 19.52 -8.46 -22.77
C ASN A 329 19.81 -9.56 -21.74
N THR A 330 19.54 -9.31 -20.45
CA THR A 330 19.76 -10.26 -19.35
C THR A 330 18.78 -10.07 -18.18
N THR A 331 18.64 -11.10 -17.33
CA THR A 331 17.92 -11.06 -16.04
C THR A 331 18.85 -11.24 -14.83
N ILE A 332 20.16 -11.23 -15.06
CA ILE A 332 21.18 -11.39 -14.02
C ILE A 332 22.33 -10.42 -14.28
N GLU A 333 22.90 -9.85 -13.22
CA GLU A 333 24.07 -8.99 -13.36
C GLU A 333 25.29 -9.77 -13.87
N TYR A 334 26.15 -9.08 -14.63
CA TYR A 334 27.37 -9.67 -15.19
C TYR A 334 28.51 -9.77 -14.18
N ALA A 335 28.50 -8.95 -13.12
CA ALA A 335 29.51 -9.04 -12.09
C ALA A 335 29.45 -10.41 -11.38
N ASN A 336 30.59 -10.82 -10.82
CA ASN A 336 30.71 -12.10 -10.12
C ASN A 336 30.20 -12.05 -8.66
N GLY A 337 29.75 -10.89 -8.18
CA GLY A 337 29.29 -10.69 -6.80
C GLY A 337 30.40 -10.53 -5.76
N TRP A 338 31.67 -10.41 -6.17
CA TRP A 338 32.83 -10.21 -5.27
C TRP A 338 32.63 -9.03 -4.31
N ASP A 339 32.02 -7.96 -4.83
CA ASP A 339 31.77 -6.72 -4.09
C ASP A 339 30.74 -6.87 -2.96
N TYR A 340 29.89 -7.91 -3.03
CA TYR A 340 28.83 -8.20 -2.06
C TYR A 340 29.19 -9.34 -1.11
N ASP A 341 30.41 -9.88 -1.17
CA ASP A 341 30.85 -10.99 -0.32
C ASP A 341 31.74 -10.45 0.80
N TYR A 342 31.31 -10.57 2.07
CA TYR A 342 32.08 -10.01 3.18
C TYR A 342 33.51 -10.60 3.25
N SER A 343 33.69 -11.85 2.83
CA SER A 343 34.97 -12.57 2.94
C SER A 343 36.03 -11.99 2.02
N THR A 344 35.64 -11.34 0.92
CA THR A 344 36.57 -10.71 -0.02
C THR A 344 37.16 -9.41 0.50
N HIS A 345 36.47 -8.76 1.45
CA HIS A 345 36.87 -7.49 2.06
C HIS A 345 37.55 -7.66 3.42
N LEU A 346 37.62 -8.89 3.96
CA LEU A 346 38.13 -9.17 5.31
C LEU A 346 39.59 -8.70 5.51
N LYS A 347 40.43 -8.83 4.48
CA LYS A 347 41.82 -8.35 4.52
C LYS A 347 41.86 -6.83 4.69
N GLY A 348 41.19 -6.08 3.82
CA GLY A 348 41.12 -4.62 3.89
C GLY A 348 40.50 -4.11 5.18
N TYR A 349 39.44 -4.77 5.64
CA TYR A 349 38.84 -4.49 6.93
C TYR A 349 39.86 -4.62 8.08
N ASN A 350 40.59 -5.75 8.17
CA ASN A 350 41.56 -5.96 9.24
C ASN A 350 42.73 -4.97 9.16
N GLU A 351 43.19 -4.64 7.96
CA GLU A 351 44.27 -3.67 7.76
C GLU A 351 43.84 -2.24 8.10
N PHE A 352 42.61 -1.85 7.80
CA PHE A 352 42.10 -0.50 8.01
C PHE A 352 41.50 -0.28 9.41
N LYS A 353 40.99 -1.32 10.07
CA LYS A 353 40.29 -1.23 11.36
C LYS A 353 41.03 -0.40 12.42
N PRO A 354 42.36 -0.52 12.62
CA PRO A 354 43.09 0.31 13.59
C PRO A 354 43.04 1.81 13.25
N TYR A 355 42.80 2.16 11.99
CA TYR A 355 42.82 3.52 11.46
C TYR A 355 41.43 4.07 11.11
N ALA A 356 40.33 3.42 11.54
CA ALA A 356 38.97 3.83 11.16
C ALA A 356 38.68 5.32 11.45
N ASN A 357 39.31 5.89 12.48
CA ASN A 357 39.16 7.29 12.90
C ASN A 357 40.31 8.22 12.48
N TYR A 358 41.18 7.81 11.54
CA TYR A 358 42.38 8.58 11.17
C TYR A 358 42.09 10.02 10.71
N LYS A 359 40.91 10.31 10.14
CA LYS A 359 40.52 11.67 9.73
C LYS A 359 40.31 12.62 10.92
N LYS A 360 40.05 12.09 12.12
CA LYS A 360 39.78 12.85 13.34
C LYS A 360 40.93 12.78 14.35
N ASP A 361 41.88 11.86 14.16
CA ASP A 361 43.02 11.65 15.04
C ASP A 361 44.33 11.91 14.29
N LYS A 362 45.05 12.95 14.72
CA LYS A 362 46.32 13.38 14.10
C LYS A 362 47.41 12.29 14.17
N LYS A 363 47.46 11.52 15.25
CA LYS A 363 48.46 10.46 15.43
C LYS A 363 48.17 9.30 14.48
N LEU A 364 46.92 8.82 14.43
CA LEU A 364 46.53 7.78 13.47
C LEU A 364 46.67 8.26 12.02
N SER A 365 46.40 9.54 11.73
CA SER A 365 46.63 10.13 10.42
C SER A 365 48.10 10.06 10.02
N ALA A 366 49.02 10.43 10.91
CA ALA A 366 50.45 10.34 10.62
C ALA A 366 50.89 8.88 10.43
N GLU A 367 50.39 7.95 11.26
CA GLU A 367 50.73 6.52 11.18
C GLU A 367 50.26 5.88 9.86
N ILE A 368 49.01 6.12 9.45
CA ILE A 368 48.48 5.51 8.22
C ILE A 368 49.16 6.06 6.96
N HIS A 369 49.44 7.38 6.89
CA HIS A 369 50.11 7.99 5.74
C HIS A 369 51.61 7.66 5.67
N LYS A 370 52.22 7.21 6.78
CA LYS A 370 53.58 6.64 6.75
C LYS A 370 53.60 5.25 6.13
N LYS A 371 52.51 4.49 6.25
CA LYS A 371 52.44 3.08 5.84
C LYS A 371 51.85 2.89 4.44
N TYR A 372 50.91 3.75 4.04
CA TYR A 372 50.13 3.58 2.81
C TYR A 372 50.04 4.89 2.03
N THR A 373 49.99 4.78 0.71
CA THR A 373 49.68 5.88 -0.20
C THR A 373 48.20 6.30 -0.08
N SER A 374 47.87 7.51 -0.52
CA SER A 374 46.47 8.00 -0.55
C SER A 374 45.53 7.10 -1.36
N ALA A 375 46.02 6.43 -2.41
CA ALA A 375 45.23 5.50 -3.20
C ALA A 375 44.95 4.19 -2.44
N GLU A 376 45.96 3.64 -1.76
CA GLU A 376 45.82 2.46 -0.91
C GLU A 376 44.89 2.72 0.27
N ILE A 377 45.01 3.89 0.93
CA ILE A 377 44.11 4.31 2.00
C ILE A 377 42.65 4.34 1.52
N LYS A 378 42.40 4.90 0.33
CA LYS A 378 41.04 4.92 -0.27
C LYS A 378 40.52 3.50 -0.54
N LYS A 379 41.38 2.61 -1.06
CA LYS A 379 41.03 1.21 -1.31
C LYS A 379 40.69 0.47 -0.02
N LEU A 380 41.56 0.56 0.99
CA LEU A 380 41.37 -0.05 2.30
C LEU A 380 40.12 0.48 3.01
N GLN A 381 39.88 1.80 2.95
CA GLN A 381 38.66 2.41 3.48
C GLN A 381 37.40 1.89 2.76
N ARG A 382 37.45 1.70 1.44
CA ARG A 382 36.35 1.11 0.67
C ARG A 382 36.10 -0.34 1.09
N GLU A 383 37.14 -1.16 1.20
CA GLU A 383 37.02 -2.56 1.65
C GLU A 383 36.46 -2.63 3.07
N TYR A 384 36.94 -1.78 3.98
CA TYR A 384 36.39 -1.64 5.34
C TYR A 384 34.89 -1.30 5.32
N ASN A 385 34.47 -0.33 4.50
CA ASN A 385 33.06 0.04 4.39
C ASN A 385 32.21 -1.09 3.77
N ARG A 386 32.70 -1.73 2.71
CA ARG A 386 32.01 -2.85 2.04
C ARG A 386 31.84 -4.04 2.97
N TYR A 387 32.83 -4.34 3.81
CA TYR A 387 32.74 -5.39 4.82
C TYR A 387 31.51 -5.17 5.73
N PHE A 388 31.35 -3.97 6.30
CA PHE A 388 30.18 -3.65 7.14
C PHE A 388 28.86 -3.63 6.36
N GLU A 389 28.88 -3.17 5.12
CA GLU A 389 27.70 -3.17 4.25
C GLU A 389 27.21 -4.59 3.97
N CYS A 390 28.12 -5.53 3.69
CA CYS A 390 27.78 -6.94 3.51
C CYS A 390 27.09 -7.52 4.75
N LEU A 391 27.67 -7.30 5.93
CA LEU A 391 27.09 -7.78 7.20
C LEU A 391 25.73 -7.14 7.49
N LYS A 392 25.57 -5.84 7.25
CA LYS A 392 24.29 -5.13 7.41
C LYS A 392 23.18 -5.77 6.58
N HIS A 393 23.53 -6.23 5.38
CA HIS A 393 22.63 -6.84 4.41
C HIS A 393 22.54 -8.37 4.51
N LYS A 394 23.04 -8.93 5.62
CA LYS A 394 23.08 -10.36 5.93
C LYS A 394 23.93 -11.21 4.99
N ASN A 395 24.79 -10.62 4.16
CA ASN A 395 25.80 -11.37 3.42
C ASN A 395 26.98 -11.69 4.36
N ASP A 396 26.75 -12.56 5.33
CA ASP A 396 27.66 -12.90 6.43
C ASP A 396 28.30 -14.30 6.28
N GLU A 397 27.99 -15.02 5.20
CA GLU A 397 28.63 -16.27 4.83
C GLU A 397 29.44 -16.15 3.54
N LYS A 398 30.55 -16.90 3.46
CA LYS A 398 31.42 -16.90 2.27
C LYS A 398 30.63 -17.47 1.11
N GLY A 399 30.56 -16.76 -0.01
CA GLY A 399 29.75 -17.12 -1.17
C GLY A 399 28.39 -16.42 -1.23
N ASP A 400 27.96 -15.71 -0.17
CA ASP A 400 26.71 -14.96 -0.19
C ASP A 400 26.71 -13.86 -1.26
N GLY A 401 27.86 -13.23 -1.52
CA GLY A 401 27.97 -12.19 -2.53
C GLY A 401 27.60 -12.68 -3.93
N PRO A 402 28.30 -13.70 -4.47
CA PRO A 402 27.91 -14.35 -5.73
C PRO A 402 26.48 -14.92 -5.73
N LYS A 403 26.02 -15.48 -4.60
CA LYS A 403 24.70 -16.12 -4.49
C LYS A 403 23.54 -15.11 -4.54
N TYR A 404 23.63 -14.01 -3.81
CA TYR A 404 22.60 -12.96 -3.71
C TYR A 404 22.94 -11.70 -4.52
N LYS A 405 23.75 -11.89 -5.56
CA LYS A 405 24.03 -10.90 -6.60
C LYS A 405 22.76 -10.56 -7.41
N GLY A 406 22.74 -9.41 -8.06
CA GLY A 406 21.63 -8.85 -8.84
C GLY A 406 20.92 -9.84 -9.75
N LYS A 407 19.59 -9.98 -9.56
CA LYS A 407 18.69 -10.75 -10.44
C LYS A 407 17.36 -10.03 -10.67
N GLY A 408 16.66 -10.45 -11.72
CA GLY A 408 15.43 -9.81 -12.18
C GLY A 408 15.73 -8.59 -13.04
N LEU A 409 14.67 -7.95 -13.53
CA LEU A 409 14.76 -6.81 -14.43
C LEU A 409 15.22 -5.51 -13.77
N LEU A 410 15.02 -5.36 -12.45
CA LEU A 410 15.56 -4.25 -11.64
C LEU A 410 16.69 -4.70 -10.68
N GLN A 411 17.29 -5.87 -10.91
CA GLN A 411 18.50 -6.34 -10.21
C GLN A 411 18.39 -6.33 -8.66
N ILE A 412 17.37 -6.99 -8.09
CA ILE A 412 17.32 -7.17 -6.63
C ILE A 412 18.60 -7.86 -6.15
N THR A 413 19.21 -7.32 -5.10
CA THR A 413 20.54 -7.68 -4.60
C THR A 413 20.50 -7.76 -3.09
N TRP A 414 21.43 -8.52 -2.48
CA TRP A 414 21.59 -8.75 -1.04
C TRP A 414 20.68 -9.82 -0.42
N LYS A 415 21.22 -10.66 0.48
CA LYS A 415 20.50 -11.77 1.14
C LYS A 415 19.25 -11.29 1.85
N ASP A 416 19.29 -10.17 2.57
CA ASP A 416 18.13 -9.60 3.24
C ASP A 416 16.96 -9.25 2.29
N THR A 417 17.27 -8.79 1.09
CA THR A 417 16.29 -8.46 0.05
C THR A 417 15.69 -9.72 -0.56
N TYR A 418 16.50 -10.76 -0.78
CA TYR A 418 15.98 -12.07 -1.21
C TYR A 418 15.10 -12.71 -0.14
N ILE A 419 15.48 -12.61 1.14
CA ILE A 419 14.64 -13.04 2.26
C ILE A 419 13.30 -12.30 2.21
N ALA A 420 13.33 -10.97 2.15
CA ALA A 420 12.11 -10.16 2.13
C ALA A 420 11.20 -10.47 0.94
N TYR A 421 11.77 -10.67 -0.25
CA TYR A 421 11.02 -11.04 -1.45
C TYR A 421 10.41 -12.44 -1.34
N PHE A 422 11.19 -13.44 -0.94
CA PHE A 422 10.72 -14.81 -0.81
C PHE A 422 9.70 -14.99 0.31
N ASP A 423 9.83 -14.25 1.41
CA ASP A 423 8.82 -14.19 2.47
C ASP A 423 7.52 -13.52 2.00
N TYR A 424 7.64 -12.52 1.12
CA TYR A 424 6.49 -11.83 0.52
C TYR A 424 5.70 -12.77 -0.39
N ILE A 425 6.37 -13.49 -1.30
CA ILE A 425 5.73 -14.46 -2.20
C ILE A 425 5.43 -15.81 -1.54
N LYS A 426 5.70 -15.96 -0.23
CA LYS A 426 5.48 -17.20 0.55
C LYS A 426 6.25 -18.42 0.04
N HIS A 427 7.46 -18.19 -0.48
CA HIS A 427 8.38 -19.22 -0.92
C HIS A 427 9.78 -19.10 -0.27
N PRO A 428 9.90 -19.08 1.06
CA PRO A 428 11.20 -18.99 1.74
C PRO A 428 12.15 -20.15 1.36
N GLU A 429 11.62 -21.29 0.92
CA GLU A 429 12.38 -22.43 0.39
C GLU A 429 13.17 -22.12 -0.89
N TYR A 430 12.93 -20.98 -1.56
CA TYR A 430 13.73 -20.52 -2.69
C TYR A 430 15.04 -19.85 -2.28
N LEU A 431 15.19 -19.46 -1.01
CA LEU A 431 16.38 -18.76 -0.53
C LEU A 431 17.70 -19.53 -0.77
N PRO A 432 17.77 -20.87 -0.61
CA PRO A 432 18.96 -21.61 -0.98
C PRO A 432 19.31 -21.56 -2.48
N ASN A 433 18.33 -21.33 -3.35
CA ASN A 433 18.45 -21.34 -4.82
C ASN A 433 17.85 -20.06 -5.45
N PRO A 434 18.41 -18.87 -5.15
CA PRO A 434 17.81 -17.57 -5.53
C PRO A 434 17.86 -17.30 -7.04
N ASP A 435 18.61 -18.10 -7.80
CA ASP A 435 18.67 -18.07 -9.26
C ASP A 435 17.31 -18.20 -9.93
N ILE A 436 16.30 -18.75 -9.25
CA ILE A 436 14.94 -18.84 -9.75
C ILE A 436 14.35 -17.47 -10.12
N VAL A 437 14.85 -16.37 -9.53
CA VAL A 437 14.49 -14.99 -9.90
C VAL A 437 14.99 -14.62 -11.29
N ALA A 438 16.14 -15.15 -11.71
CA ALA A 438 16.70 -14.87 -13.05
C ALA A 438 16.31 -15.94 -14.09
N LYS A 439 16.05 -17.18 -13.66
CA LYS A 439 15.76 -18.34 -14.51
C LYS A 439 14.28 -18.47 -14.91
N ASN A 440 13.40 -17.59 -14.44
CA ASN A 440 11.99 -17.58 -14.78
C ASN A 440 11.54 -16.13 -15.05
N ILE A 441 10.98 -15.86 -16.23
CA ILE A 441 10.60 -14.50 -16.63
C ILE A 441 9.46 -13.93 -15.77
N THR A 442 8.54 -14.77 -15.29
CA THR A 442 7.48 -14.36 -14.35
C THR A 442 8.10 -13.88 -13.04
N ASN A 443 9.03 -14.65 -12.48
CA ASN A 443 9.72 -14.26 -11.24
C ASN A 443 10.61 -13.02 -11.44
N ALA A 444 11.24 -12.87 -12.62
CA ALA A 444 12.07 -11.72 -12.93
C ALA A 444 11.23 -10.43 -12.98
N CYS A 445 10.06 -10.48 -13.63
CA CYS A 445 9.11 -9.37 -13.67
C CYS A 445 8.52 -9.07 -12.28
N ASP A 446 8.10 -10.12 -11.57
CA ASP A 446 7.47 -10.01 -10.24
C ASP A 446 8.41 -9.36 -9.22
N ALA A 447 9.61 -9.92 -9.03
CA ALA A 447 10.61 -9.39 -8.11
C ALA A 447 10.95 -7.92 -8.38
N SER A 448 10.97 -7.54 -9.66
CA SER A 448 11.26 -6.17 -10.08
C SER A 448 10.13 -5.21 -9.74
N ALA A 449 8.89 -5.61 -10.01
CA ALA A 449 7.71 -4.80 -9.69
C ALA A 449 7.43 -4.75 -8.18
N TRP A 450 7.72 -5.83 -7.44
CA TRP A 450 7.74 -5.86 -5.98
C TRP A 450 8.74 -4.85 -5.42
N TYR A 451 9.98 -4.87 -5.92
CA TYR A 451 11.02 -3.94 -5.48
C TYR A 451 10.57 -2.49 -5.70
N TRP A 452 10.07 -2.20 -6.90
CA TRP A 452 9.53 -0.90 -7.28
C TRP A 452 8.43 -0.40 -6.32
N LYS A 453 7.51 -1.27 -5.93
CA LYS A 453 6.34 -0.93 -5.11
C LYS A 453 6.65 -0.88 -3.60
N PHE A 454 7.49 -1.78 -3.11
CA PHE A 454 7.59 -2.05 -1.66
C PHE A 454 9.00 -1.93 -1.09
N HIS A 455 10.06 -2.15 -1.88
CA HIS A 455 11.39 -2.41 -1.33
C HIS A 455 12.50 -1.44 -1.76
N SER A 456 12.21 -0.52 -2.67
CA SER A 456 13.14 0.57 -2.98
C SER A 456 13.54 1.32 -1.70
N ILE A 457 14.78 1.80 -1.66
CA ILE A 457 15.33 2.60 -0.55
C ILE A 457 14.51 3.86 -0.24
N TRP A 458 13.68 4.30 -1.19
CA TRP A 458 12.80 5.46 -1.05
C TRP A 458 11.30 5.12 -0.98
N GLY A 459 10.99 3.84 -0.76
CA GLY A 459 9.64 3.30 -0.62
C GLY A 459 8.92 3.15 -1.96
N ASN A 460 7.61 3.34 -1.96
CA ASN A 460 6.77 3.11 -3.12
C ASN A 460 7.03 4.11 -4.26
N LEU A 461 7.65 3.63 -5.35
CA LEU A 461 8.01 4.46 -6.51
C LEU A 461 6.83 4.81 -7.42
N ASN A 462 5.67 4.13 -7.30
CA ASN A 462 4.46 4.55 -8.02
C ASN A 462 4.06 5.98 -7.67
N LEU A 463 4.25 6.40 -6.41
CA LEU A 463 3.92 7.76 -5.97
C LEU A 463 4.82 8.83 -6.61
N ALA A 464 6.07 8.48 -6.91
CA ALA A 464 6.98 9.35 -7.61
C ALA A 464 6.67 9.38 -9.11
N ALA A 465 6.32 8.23 -9.69
CA ALA A 465 5.94 8.16 -11.10
C ALA A 465 4.65 8.93 -11.40
N ASP A 466 3.65 8.90 -10.50
CA ASP A 466 2.43 9.73 -10.65
C ASP A 466 2.71 11.24 -10.70
N ARG A 467 3.87 11.67 -10.18
CA ARG A 467 4.34 13.06 -10.23
C ARG A 467 5.31 13.33 -11.39
N ASP A 468 5.56 12.33 -12.23
CA ASP A 468 6.58 12.37 -13.29
C ASP A 468 8.00 12.65 -12.75
N ASP A 469 8.32 12.20 -11.52
CA ASP A 469 9.54 12.55 -10.79
C ASP A 469 10.68 11.53 -11.03
N ILE A 470 11.26 11.58 -12.23
CA ILE A 470 12.37 10.67 -12.61
C ILE A 470 13.60 10.81 -11.71
N TYR A 471 13.81 11.96 -11.08
CA TYR A 471 14.97 12.18 -10.21
C TYR A 471 14.86 11.35 -8.94
N TYR A 472 13.68 11.37 -8.31
CA TYR A 472 13.41 10.53 -7.14
C TYR A 472 13.47 9.04 -7.49
N ILE A 473 12.88 8.66 -8.63
CA ILE A 473 12.82 7.28 -9.10
C ILE A 473 14.21 6.72 -9.40
N SER A 474 15.05 7.48 -10.13
CA SER A 474 16.38 7.01 -10.52
C SER A 474 17.27 6.73 -9.32
N ILE A 475 17.22 7.55 -8.27
CA ILE A 475 17.95 7.25 -7.03
C ILE A 475 17.29 6.07 -6.29
N GLY A 476 15.96 5.97 -6.33
CA GLY A 476 15.24 4.85 -5.69
C GLY A 476 15.59 3.49 -6.25
N VAL A 477 15.93 3.42 -7.54
CA VAL A 477 16.36 2.18 -8.19
C VAL A 477 17.87 1.97 -8.06
N ASN A 478 18.69 2.98 -8.38
CA ASN A 478 20.13 2.80 -8.52
C ASN A 478 20.95 3.16 -7.27
N GLY A 479 20.38 3.95 -6.35
CA GLY A 479 21.11 4.52 -5.21
C GLY A 479 22.10 5.63 -5.58
N GLY A 480 22.17 6.04 -6.85
CA GLY A 480 23.12 7.04 -7.36
C GLY A 480 22.81 7.51 -8.78
N PHE A 481 23.81 8.16 -9.41
CA PHE A 481 23.68 8.84 -10.72
C PHE A 481 24.13 7.98 -11.92
N ASN A 482 24.39 6.68 -11.72
CA ASN A 482 24.82 5.82 -12.84
C ASN A 482 23.68 5.71 -13.87
N HIS A 483 24.00 6.02 -15.13
CA HIS A 483 23.06 6.04 -16.27
C HIS A 483 21.86 6.98 -16.11
N PHE A 484 21.98 8.02 -15.29
CA PHE A 484 20.88 8.95 -14.99
C PHE A 484 20.32 9.64 -16.25
N ASP A 485 21.19 10.08 -17.17
CA ASP A 485 20.78 10.68 -18.45
C ASP A 485 20.05 9.67 -19.36
N VAL A 486 20.49 8.42 -19.36
CA VAL A 486 19.87 7.33 -20.12
C VAL A 486 18.45 7.06 -19.60
N ARG A 487 18.27 7.01 -18.28
CA ARG A 487 16.93 6.84 -17.67
C ARG A 487 15.98 7.97 -18.05
N ILE A 488 16.46 9.22 -18.01
CA ILE A 488 15.69 10.40 -18.45
C ILE A 488 15.29 10.26 -19.93
N LYS A 489 16.24 9.91 -20.81
CA LYS A 489 15.97 9.71 -22.24
C LYS A 489 14.94 8.61 -22.47
N ASN A 490 15.06 7.49 -21.78
CA ASN A 490 14.16 6.34 -21.94
C ASN A 490 12.72 6.67 -21.52
N VAL A 491 12.52 7.32 -20.37
CA VAL A 491 11.14 7.66 -19.95
C VAL A 491 10.49 8.64 -20.92
N LYS A 492 11.24 9.64 -21.42
CA LYS A 492 10.74 10.58 -22.44
C LYS A 492 10.29 9.85 -23.71
N LYS A 493 11.14 8.95 -24.21
CA LYS A 493 10.85 8.13 -25.40
C LYS A 493 9.59 7.28 -25.20
N ILE A 494 9.45 6.63 -24.04
CA ILE A 494 8.30 5.76 -23.78
C ILE A 494 7.00 6.59 -23.64
N LEU A 495 7.04 7.72 -22.94
CA LEU A 495 5.89 8.65 -22.85
C LEU A 495 5.44 9.16 -24.23
N GLU A 496 6.40 9.44 -25.13
CA GLU A 496 6.14 9.83 -26.52
C GLU A 496 5.49 8.69 -27.33
N LEU A 497 6.05 7.48 -27.26
CA LEU A 497 5.50 6.31 -27.96
C LEU A 497 4.10 5.93 -27.47
N MET A 498 3.86 6.07 -26.16
CA MET A 498 2.55 5.89 -25.55
C MET A 498 1.57 7.02 -25.89
N LYS A 499 2.05 8.12 -26.50
CA LYS A 499 1.28 9.34 -26.84
C LYS A 499 0.48 9.85 -25.66
N VAL A 500 1.15 9.95 -24.50
CA VAL A 500 0.49 10.21 -23.22
C VAL A 500 -0.21 11.57 -23.21
N LYS A 501 0.38 12.59 -23.84
CA LYS A 501 -0.21 13.94 -23.94
C LYS A 501 -1.50 13.93 -24.75
N GLU A 502 -1.53 13.17 -25.83
CA GLU A 502 -2.65 13.12 -26.76
C GLU A 502 -3.76 12.20 -26.27
N ARG A 503 -3.39 11.07 -25.64
CA ARG A 503 -4.34 9.99 -25.35
C ARG A 503 -4.90 10.01 -23.93
N CYS A 504 -4.22 10.65 -22.97
CA CYS A 504 -4.58 10.51 -21.55
C CYS A 504 -5.06 11.83 -20.95
N LYS A 505 -6.39 12.02 -20.97
CA LYS A 505 -7.09 13.24 -20.51
C LYS A 505 -6.96 13.54 -19.01
N ASN A 506 -6.60 12.53 -18.21
CA ASN A 506 -6.45 12.66 -16.75
C ASN A 506 -5.10 13.26 -16.31
N ILE A 507 -4.24 13.65 -17.25
CA ILE A 507 -2.91 14.21 -16.97
C ILE A 507 -2.92 15.76 -17.08
N SER A 508 -4.11 16.36 -17.21
CA SER A 508 -4.32 17.81 -17.44
C SER A 508 -3.59 18.75 -16.49
N SER A 509 -3.29 18.33 -15.25
CA SER A 509 -2.50 19.13 -14.30
C SER A 509 -0.99 19.17 -14.59
N LEU A 510 -0.47 18.21 -15.36
CA LEU A 510 0.94 18.07 -15.74
C LEU A 510 1.21 18.40 -17.22
N GLU A 511 0.20 18.61 -18.06
CA GLU A 511 0.35 18.72 -19.52
C GLU A 511 1.45 19.69 -19.99
N LYS A 512 1.63 20.82 -19.30
CA LYS A 512 2.65 21.84 -19.64
C LYS A 512 4.09 21.42 -19.29
N ASP A 513 4.25 20.57 -18.29
CA ASP A 513 5.53 20.18 -17.70
C ASP A 513 5.83 18.67 -17.80
N LEU A 514 4.93 17.88 -18.39
CA LEU A 514 5.12 16.46 -18.63
C LEU A 514 6.38 16.24 -19.47
N ALA A 515 7.23 15.33 -19.00
CA ALA A 515 8.52 14.99 -19.58
C ALA A 515 9.52 16.17 -19.58
N LYS A 516 9.34 17.16 -18.68
CA LYS A 516 10.32 18.22 -18.39
C LYS A 516 10.78 18.10 -16.95
N TYR A 517 12.04 17.76 -16.75
CA TYR A 517 12.57 17.40 -15.45
C TYR A 517 13.53 18.46 -14.93
N LYS A 518 13.31 18.90 -13.69
CA LYS A 518 14.18 19.83 -12.98
C LYS A 518 14.31 19.41 -11.52
N TYR A 519 15.47 19.63 -10.93
CA TYR A 519 15.68 19.40 -9.50
C TYR A 519 14.69 20.19 -8.64
N SER A 520 14.36 21.41 -9.05
CA SER A 520 13.46 22.31 -8.34
C SER A 520 12.02 21.80 -8.25
N THR A 521 11.58 20.93 -9.16
CA THR A 521 10.24 20.32 -9.15
C THR A 521 10.23 18.93 -8.55
N SER A 522 11.39 18.26 -8.44
CA SER A 522 11.52 16.96 -7.79
C SER A 522 11.34 17.02 -6.27
N LYS A 523 10.78 15.95 -5.69
CA LYS A 523 10.76 15.73 -4.23
C LYS A 523 12.15 15.47 -3.64
N MET A 524 13.17 15.23 -4.47
CA MET A 524 14.54 15.09 -3.99
C MET A 524 15.04 16.33 -3.25
N LYS A 525 14.53 17.54 -3.57
CA LYS A 525 14.87 18.77 -2.83
C LYS A 525 14.47 18.75 -1.35
N GLU A 526 13.49 17.91 -1.00
CA GLU A 526 13.01 17.73 0.38
C GLU A 526 13.89 16.73 1.16
N LYS A 527 14.66 15.88 0.46
CA LYS A 527 15.51 14.82 1.06
C LYS A 527 16.92 15.32 1.32
N GLN A 528 17.54 14.86 2.41
CA GLN A 528 18.93 15.23 2.74
C GLN A 528 19.89 14.83 1.61
N TYR A 529 19.80 13.61 1.09
CA TYR A 529 20.60 13.16 -0.05
C TYR A 529 20.47 14.10 -1.25
N GLY A 530 19.26 14.58 -1.56
CA GLY A 530 19.04 15.49 -2.67
C GLY A 530 19.62 16.88 -2.41
N LYS A 531 19.62 17.37 -1.17
CA LYS A 531 20.28 18.64 -0.80
C LYS A 531 21.80 18.52 -0.95
N ASP A 532 22.38 17.42 -0.48
CA ASP A 532 23.83 17.17 -0.54
C ASP A 532 24.35 17.05 -1.99
N HIS A 533 23.48 16.62 -2.92
CA HIS A 533 23.82 16.40 -4.33
C HIS A 533 23.13 17.39 -5.29
N LYS A 534 22.66 18.54 -4.79
CA LYS A 534 21.90 19.53 -5.57
C LYS A 534 22.59 19.88 -6.91
N SER A 535 23.87 20.24 -6.87
CA SER A 535 24.62 20.65 -8.07
C SER A 535 24.84 19.52 -9.07
N THR A 536 24.76 18.26 -8.64
CA THR A 536 24.80 17.10 -9.54
C THR A 536 23.47 16.91 -10.24
N PHE A 537 22.34 17.05 -9.53
CA PHE A 537 21.01 16.99 -10.15
C PHE A 537 20.79 18.11 -11.17
N GLU A 538 21.15 19.35 -10.83
CA GLU A 538 20.94 20.52 -11.69
C GLU A 538 21.68 20.41 -13.05
N LYS A 539 22.70 19.55 -13.17
CA LYS A 539 23.35 19.25 -14.46
C LYS A 539 22.46 18.49 -15.44
N TYR A 540 21.41 17.82 -14.94
CA TYR A 540 20.45 17.05 -15.73
C TYR A 540 19.14 17.80 -15.95
N ASP A 541 19.02 19.05 -15.47
CA ASP A 541 17.82 19.85 -15.64
C ASP A 541 17.57 20.10 -17.14
N ASP A 542 16.32 19.94 -17.56
CA ASP A 542 15.91 20.30 -18.91
C ASP A 542 16.03 21.81 -19.12
N LYS A 543 16.64 22.19 -20.26
CA LYS A 543 16.86 23.57 -20.65
C LYS A 543 15.57 24.31 -20.98
#